data_AF-A0A101JS19-F1
#
_entry.id   AF-A0A101JS19-F1
#
_cell.length_a   1.000
_cell.length_b   1.000
_cell.length_c   1.000
_cell.angle_alpha   90.00
_cell.angle_beta   90.00
_cell.angle_gamma   90.00
#
_symmetry.space_group_name_H-M   'P 1'
#
loop_
_entity.id
_entity.type
_entity.pdbx_description
1 polymer ?
#
loop_
_entity_poly.entity_id
_entity_poly.type
_entity_poly.pdbx_seq_one_letter_code
_entity_poly.pdbx_strand_id
1 'polypeptide(L)' 'MSTAPIVLIAGTTAEAQQYCRETGLQPRDVIYASNPVTLHGLRRPAVVRVGSWQQRPDLADIEAALTVGSA' A
#
# COMPACT_ATOMS: atom_id res chain seq x y z
N MET A 1 -6.90 12.80 15.99
CA MET A 1 -7.03 11.38 15.59
C MET A 1 -5.97 11.12 14.54
N SER A 2 -4.90 10.39 14.86
CA SER A 2 -3.90 10.02 13.86
C SER A 2 -4.49 8.86 13.05
N THR A 3 -5.05 9.18 11.89
CA THR A 3 -5.47 8.17 10.92
C THR A 3 -4.26 7.33 10.56
N ALA A 4 -4.35 6.01 10.74
CA ALA A 4 -3.26 5.13 10.35
C ALA A 4 -2.99 5.32 8.84
N PRO A 5 -1.72 5.33 8.40
CA PRO A 5 -1.39 5.47 6.99
C PRO A 5 -2.00 4.29 6.21
N ILE A 6 -2.68 4.60 5.10
CA ILE A 6 -3.25 3.58 4.22
C ILE A 6 -2.17 3.16 3.23
N VAL A 7 -1.79 1.89 3.23
CA VAL A 7 -0.88 1.32 2.23
C VAL A 7 -1.69 0.66 1.14
N LEU A 8 -1.52 1.09 -0.10
CA LEU A 8 -2.19 0.55 -1.26
C LEU A 8 -1.24 -0.36 -2.05
N ILE A 9 -1.58 -1.64 -2.16
CA ILE A 9 -0.87 -2.63 -2.96
C ILE A 9 -1.69 -2.90 -4.23
N ALA A 10 -1.21 -2.42 -5.38
CA ALA A 10 -1.79 -2.70 -6.70
C ALA A 10 -0.73 -3.34 -7.61
N GLY A 11 -1.18 -4.09 -8.62
CA GLY A 11 -0.29 -4.65 -9.65
C GLY A 11 0.34 -3.58 -10.52
N THR A 12 -0.38 -2.47 -10.75
CA THR A 12 0.12 -1.30 -11.50
C THR A 12 -0.28 0.02 -10.85
N THR A 13 0.47 1.09 -11.17
CA THR A 13 0.13 2.46 -10.75
C THR A 13 -1.23 2.91 -11.29
N ALA A 14 -1.64 2.40 -12.46
CA ALA A 14 -2.95 2.71 -13.05
C ALA A 14 -4.10 2.15 -12.20
N GLU A 15 -3.99 0.88 -11.77
CA GLU A 15 -4.96 0.27 -10.86
C GLU A 15 -5.04 1.03 -9.52
N ALA A 16 -3.90 1.47 -9.00
CA ALA A 16 -3.85 2.28 -7.78
C ALA A 16 -4.58 3.62 -7.93
N GLN A 17 -4.33 4.33 -9.04
CA GLN A 17 -5.00 5.60 -9.34
C GLN A 17 -6.50 5.42 -9.56
N GLN A 18 -6.90 4.34 -10.24
CA GLN A 18 -8.30 4.01 -10.44
C GLN A 18 -9.02 3.80 -9.11
N TYR A 19 -8.44 3.00 -8.20
CA TYR A 19 -9.00 2.78 -6.87
C TYR A 19 -9.16 4.09 -6.08
N CYS A 20 -8.17 4.98 -6.14
CA CYS A 20 -8.26 6.29 -5.48
C CYS A 20 -9.43 7.13 -6.03
N ARG A 21 -9.66 7.11 -7.35
CA ARG A 21 -10.80 7.80 -7.97
C ARG A 21 -12.15 7.22 -7.55
N GLU A 22 -12.26 5.90 -7.50
CA GLU A 22 -13.50 5.19 -7.15
C GLU A 22 -13.88 5.36 -5.68
N THR A 23 -12.87 5.42 -4.80
CA THR A 23 -13.08 5.57 -3.34
C THR A 23 -13.09 7.02 -2.86
N GLY A 24 -12.74 7.97 -3.73
CA GLY A 24 -12.54 9.37 -3.36
C GLY A 24 -11.30 9.61 -2.48
N LEU A 25 -10.43 8.61 -2.32
CA LEU A 25 -9.15 8.78 -1.61
C LEU A 25 -8.23 9.71 -2.38
N GLN A 26 -7.57 10.64 -1.68
CA GLN A 26 -6.58 11.47 -2.33
C GLN A 26 -5.22 10.75 -2.37
N PRO A 27 -4.41 10.94 -3.43
CA PRO A 27 -3.08 10.36 -3.52
C PRO A 27 -2.14 10.69 -2.36
N ARG A 28 -2.38 11.81 -1.65
CA ARG A 28 -1.61 12.22 -0.47
C ARG A 28 -1.98 11.44 0.81
N ASP A 29 -3.15 10.83 0.83
CA ASP A 29 -3.68 10.09 1.99
C ASP A 29 -3.34 8.59 1.92
N VAL A 30 -2.74 8.15 0.80
CA VAL A 30 -2.37 6.76 0.54
C VAL A 30 -0.88 6.64 0.22
N ILE A 31 -0.25 5.60 0.74
CA ILE A 31 1.12 5.21 0.41
C ILE A 31 1.03 4.09 -0.60
N TYR A 32 1.44 4.36 -1.84
CA TYR A 32 1.56 3.29 -2.82
C TYR A 32 2.74 2.39 -2.47
N ALA A 33 2.51 1.09 -2.37
CA ALA A 33 3.54 0.10 -2.11
C ALA A 33 4.41 -0.14 -3.35
N SER A 34 5.03 0.89 -3.93
CA SER A 34 5.93 0.76 -5.09
C SER A 34 7.31 0.23 -4.72
N ASN A 35 7.72 0.35 -3.46
CA ASN A 35 9.02 -0.08 -2.97
C ASN A 35 8.92 -0.48 -1.49
N PRO A 36 9.51 -1.61 -1.06
CA PRO A 36 9.59 -1.98 0.35
C PRO A 36 10.12 -0.88 1.28
N VAL A 37 11.05 -0.04 0.80
CA VAL A 37 11.64 1.10 1.56
C VAL A 37 10.58 2.08 2.06
N THR A 38 9.51 2.32 1.29
CA THR A 38 8.45 3.26 1.70
C THR A 38 7.54 2.70 2.79
N LEU A 39 7.64 1.39 3.06
CA LEU A 39 6.83 0.67 4.03
C LEU A 39 7.54 0.52 5.39
N HIS A 40 8.86 0.68 5.42
CA HIS A 40 9.64 0.62 6.66
C HIS A 40 9.27 1.77 7.61
N GLY A 41 9.07 1.42 8.89
CA GLY A 41 8.74 2.39 9.94
C GLY A 41 7.27 2.77 10.04
N LEU A 42 6.41 2.26 9.16
CA LEU A 42 4.96 2.44 9.28
C LEU A 42 4.44 1.62 10.47
N ARG A 43 3.91 2.31 11.49
CA ARG A 43 3.26 1.65 12.63
C ARG A 43 1.81 1.31 12.27
N ARG A 44 1.52 0.01 12.14
CA ARG A 44 0.16 -0.52 11.90
C ARG A 44 -0.59 0.16 10.73
N PRO A 45 -0.01 0.16 9.51
CA PRO A 45 -0.72 0.71 8.36
C PRO A 45 -1.99 -0.09 8.05
N ALA A 46 -3.01 0.59 7.55
CA ALA A 46 -4.17 -0.07 6.96
C ALA A 46 -3.80 -0.55 5.54
N VAL A 47 -3.69 -1.86 5.33
CA VAL A 47 -3.28 -2.42 4.03
C VAL A 47 -4.51 -2.68 3.17
N VAL A 48 -4.52 -2.11 1.97
CA VAL A 48 -5.57 -2.28 0.97
C VAL A 48 -4.95 -2.89 -0.28
N ARG A 49 -5.50 -4.03 -0.71
CA ARG A 49 -5.03 -4.79 -1.87
C ARG A 49 -6.02 -4.63 -3.02
N VAL A 50 -5.55 -4.25 -4.20
CA VAL A 50 -6.42 -3.91 -5.34
C VAL A 50 -5.89 -4.48 -6.66
N GLY A 51 -6.81 -4.75 -7.59
CA GLY A 51 -6.48 -5.24 -8.93
C GLY A 51 -5.59 -6.47 -8.90
N SER A 52 -4.54 -6.45 -9.72
CA SER A 52 -3.63 -7.56 -9.97
C SER A 52 -2.47 -7.65 -8.97
N TRP A 53 -2.68 -7.23 -7.71
CA TRP A 53 -1.63 -7.19 -6.68
C TRP A 53 -0.91 -8.52 -6.44
N GLN A 54 -1.58 -9.66 -6.68
CA GLN A 54 -1.02 -11.01 -6.54
C GLN A 54 0.03 -11.33 -7.61
N GLN A 55 0.01 -10.63 -8.75
CA GLN A 55 0.93 -10.84 -9.86
C GLN A 55 2.24 -10.06 -9.72
N ARG A 56 2.39 -9.30 -8.63
CA ARG A 56 3.58 -8.52 -8.38
C ARG A 56 4.78 -9.43 -8.07
N PRO A 57 5.91 -9.26 -8.77
CA PRO A 57 7.11 -10.05 -8.51
C PRO A 57 7.75 -9.72 -7.14
N ASP A 58 7.50 -8.51 -6.63
CA ASP A 58 8.03 -7.97 -5.36
C ASP A 58 7.03 -8.10 -4.19
N LEU A 59 5.96 -8.89 -4.35
CA LEU A 59 4.92 -9.04 -3.33
C LEU A 59 5.48 -9.57 -2.00
N ALA A 60 6.36 -10.57 -2.05
CA ALA A 60 6.96 -11.16 -0.86
C ALA A 60 7.77 -10.13 -0.05
N ASP A 61 8.54 -9.27 -0.73
CA ASP A 61 9.31 -8.20 -0.08
C ASP A 61 8.40 -7.14 0.54
N ILE A 62 7.30 -6.78 -0.14
CA ILE A 62 6.28 -5.85 0.37
C ILE A 62 5.62 -6.40 1.65
N GLU A 63 5.22 -7.68 1.65
CA GLU A 63 4.59 -8.31 2.79
C GLU A 63 5.56 -8.45 3.98
N ALA A 64 6.84 -8.76 3.71
CA ALA A 64 7.88 -8.77 4.72
C ALA A 64 8.05 -7.38 5.37
N ALA A 65 8.11 -6.31 4.57
CA ALA A 65 8.25 -4.95 5.07
C ALA A 65 7.06 -4.50 5.93
N LEU A 66 5.84 -4.91 5.57
CA LEU A 66 4.63 -4.63 6.36
C LEU A 66 4.57 -5.38 7.69
N THR A 67 5.17 -6.56 7.75
CA THR A 67 5.21 -7.39 8.96
C THR A 67 6.18 -6.82 10.00
N VAL A 68 7.34 -6.31 9.56
CA VAL A 68 8.37 -5.76 10.46
C VAL A 68 7.93 -4.49 11.18
N GLY A 69 7.03 -3.69 10.60
CA GLY A 69 6.46 -2.47 11.22
C GLY A 69 5.33 -2.70 12.24
N SER A 70 4.91 -3.96 12.45
CA SER A 70 3.77 -4.32 13.30
C SER A 70 4.15 -4.77 14.73
N ALA A 71 5.45 -4.81 15.06
CA ALA A 71 5.99 -5.20 16.35
C ALA A 71 6.15 -4.03 17.34
#